data_AF-A0A371Q2C0-F1
#
_entry.id   AF-A0A371Q2C0-F1
#
_cell.length_a   1.000
_cell.length_b   1.000
_cell.length_c   1.000
_cell.angle_alpha   90.00
_cell.angle_beta   90.00
_cell.angle_gamma   90.00
#
_symmetry.space_group_name_H-M   'P 1'
#
loop_
_entity.id
_entity.type
_entity.pdbx_description
1 polymer ?
#
loop_
_entity_poly.entity_id
_entity_poly.type
_entity_poly.pdbx_seq_one_letter_code
_entity_poly.pdbx_strand_id
1 'polypeptide(L)'
;MTENRRTRTGHETELPEYDTAVTTYDSGSAAYDAGYYEHGAAADRWARAQLFFEAKDFNAAARILRGLVDDDPQPVAPRLLLARAYYHSAQLRRAEAELRAVLDRDPVESYAHLMLGRTLERQGRAAEAAGQLRIAAALGADGV
;
A
#
# COMPACT_ATOMS: atom_id res chain seq x y z
N MET A 1 48.60 -13.64 -52.22
CA MET A 1 49.49 -14.08 -51.12
C MET A 1 49.16 -13.19 -49.93
N THR A 2 48.22 -13.62 -49.08
CA THR A 2 48.48 -14.17 -47.72
C THR A 2 49.13 -13.14 -46.80
N GLU A 3 48.72 -12.87 -45.58
CA GLU A 3 47.58 -13.23 -44.71
C GLU A 3 47.87 -12.41 -43.44
N ASN A 4 47.02 -11.48 -43.01
CA ASN A 4 47.26 -10.77 -41.75
C ASN A 4 46.30 -11.30 -40.68
N ARG A 5 46.81 -12.22 -39.85
CA ARG A 5 46.14 -12.69 -38.64
C ARG A 5 46.37 -11.69 -37.51
N ARG A 6 45.26 -11.21 -36.93
CA ARG A 6 44.86 -11.35 -35.50
C ARG A 6 46.03 -11.36 -34.48
N THR A 7 46.09 -10.56 -33.42
CA THR A 7 45.06 -10.06 -32.48
C THR A 7 45.83 -9.33 -31.37
N ARG A 8 45.25 -8.30 -30.73
CA ARG A 8 45.21 -8.19 -29.25
C ARG A 8 44.29 -7.06 -28.77
N THR A 9 43.13 -7.48 -28.29
CA THR A 9 42.32 -6.99 -27.16
C THR A 9 42.73 -5.69 -26.45
N GLY A 10 41.77 -4.79 -26.26
CA GLY A 10 41.78 -3.84 -25.14
C GLY A 10 40.74 -2.72 -25.20
N HIS A 11 39.55 -2.97 -24.63
CA HIS A 11 38.66 -1.99 -24.00
C HIS A 11 38.10 -0.82 -24.85
N GLU A 12 37.10 -1.13 -25.68
CA GLU A 12 36.06 -0.17 -26.06
C GLU A 12 35.05 -0.07 -24.90
N THR A 13 35.09 1.05 -24.18
CA THR A 13 34.01 1.44 -23.26
C THR A 13 33.16 2.45 -24.00
N GLU A 14 32.33 1.96 -24.92
CA GLU A 14 31.36 2.79 -25.64
C GLU A 14 30.10 2.90 -24.79
N LEU A 15 29.86 4.10 -24.27
CA LEU A 15 28.56 4.51 -23.72
C LEU A 15 27.55 4.49 -24.88
N PRO A 16 26.39 3.82 -24.76
CA PRO A 16 25.42 3.87 -25.83
C PRO A 16 24.75 5.24 -25.86
N GLU A 17 24.77 5.82 -27.05
CA GLU A 17 24.11 7.05 -27.45
C GLU A 17 22.59 6.97 -27.16
N TYR A 18 22.05 8.03 -26.55
CA TYR A 18 20.60 8.23 -26.44
C TYR A 18 20.06 8.65 -27.81
N ASP A 19 19.62 7.67 -28.61
CA ASP A 19 18.89 7.95 -29.85
C ASP A 19 17.41 8.22 -29.57
N THR A 20 16.93 9.28 -30.19
CA THR A 20 15.65 9.94 -29.91
C THR A 20 14.59 9.37 -30.85
N ALA A 21 13.94 8.28 -30.47
CA ALA A 21 12.80 7.73 -31.20
C ALA A 21 11.52 7.82 -30.37
N VAL A 22 10.83 8.96 -30.49
CA VAL A 22 9.45 9.12 -30.05
C VAL A 22 8.56 8.41 -31.06
N THR A 23 8.15 7.17 -30.80
CA THR A 23 6.98 6.53 -31.46
C THR A 23 6.56 5.26 -30.70
N THR A 24 5.26 5.21 -30.39
CA THR A 24 4.48 4.12 -29.74
C THR A 24 4.39 4.20 -28.21
N TYR A 25 3.56 5.13 -27.74
CA TYR A 25 2.94 5.10 -26.42
C TYR A 25 1.72 4.17 -26.51
N ASP A 26 1.93 2.86 -26.39
CA ASP A 26 0.81 1.91 -26.31
C ASP A 26 1.13 0.78 -25.30
N SER A 27 0.26 0.69 -24.29
CA SER A 27 -0.03 -0.46 -23.43
C SER A 27 1.08 -1.14 -22.57
N GLY A 28 2.21 -0.48 -22.27
CA GLY A 28 3.27 -1.03 -21.39
C GLY A 28 3.24 -0.69 -19.89
N SER A 29 2.40 0.27 -19.42
CA SER A 29 2.56 0.84 -18.07
C SER A 29 1.94 0.05 -16.92
N ALA A 30 1.08 -0.96 -17.20
CA ALA A 30 0.40 -1.71 -16.13
C ALA A 30 1.24 -2.86 -15.55
N ALA A 31 2.08 -3.50 -16.38
CA ALA A 31 2.86 -4.67 -15.98
C ALA A 31 4.13 -4.30 -15.18
N TYR A 32 4.77 -3.17 -15.49
CA TYR A 32 5.92 -2.66 -14.72
C TYR A 32 5.52 -2.15 -13.33
N ASP A 33 4.31 -1.59 -13.21
CA ASP A 33 3.78 -1.09 -11.94
C ASP A 33 3.31 -2.25 -11.04
N ALA A 34 2.68 -3.30 -11.61
CA ALA A 34 2.24 -4.48 -10.86
C ALA A 34 3.41 -5.23 -10.18
N GLY A 35 4.53 -5.41 -10.90
CA GLY A 35 5.71 -6.09 -10.34
C GLY A 35 6.30 -5.37 -9.12
N TYR A 36 6.28 -4.04 -9.08
CA TYR A 36 6.85 -3.30 -7.95
C TYR A 36 5.97 -3.34 -6.68
N TYR A 37 4.66 -3.48 -6.79
CA TYR A 37 3.77 -3.52 -5.61
C TYR A 37 3.44 -4.95 -5.14
N GLU A 38 3.54 -5.95 -6.01
CA GLU A 38 3.10 -7.32 -5.74
C GLU A 38 4.25 -8.34 -5.63
N HIS A 39 5.48 -7.97 -5.99
CA HIS A 39 6.64 -8.88 -5.90
C HIS A 39 7.28 -8.92 -4.50
N GLY A 40 7.63 -10.13 -4.06
CA GLY A 40 8.28 -10.42 -2.78
C GLY A 40 7.40 -11.24 -1.83
N ALA A 41 8.01 -11.78 -0.78
CA ALA A 41 7.25 -12.47 0.26
C ALA A 41 6.24 -11.52 0.92
N ALA A 42 5.20 -12.05 1.56
CA ALA A 42 4.23 -11.21 2.27
C ALA A 42 4.89 -10.26 3.29
N ALA A 43 5.98 -10.71 3.92
CA ALA A 43 6.81 -9.89 4.81
C ALA A 43 7.49 -8.70 4.11
N ASP A 44 8.03 -8.89 2.91
CA ASP A 44 8.69 -7.82 2.14
C ASP A 44 7.67 -6.78 1.67
N ARG A 45 6.50 -7.25 1.21
CA ARG A 45 5.37 -6.40 0.84
C ARG A 45 4.83 -5.63 2.04
N TRP A 46 4.74 -6.27 3.20
CA TRP A 46 4.34 -5.63 4.46
C TRP A 46 5.30 -4.50 4.84
N ALA A 47 6.61 -4.75 4.83
CA ALA A 47 7.62 -3.72 5.12
C ALA A 47 7.53 -2.56 4.12
N ARG A 48 7.36 -2.85 2.82
CA ARG A 48 7.19 -1.83 1.78
C ARG A 48 5.94 -0.98 1.99
N ALA A 49 4.82 -1.60 2.36
CA ALA A 49 3.60 -0.88 2.68
C ALA A 49 3.78 0.08 3.87
N GLN A 50 4.50 -0.34 4.91
CA GLN A 50 4.82 0.52 6.05
C GLN A 50 5.69 1.72 5.62
N LEU A 51 6.71 1.50 4.78
CA LEU A 51 7.55 2.57 4.25
C LEU A 51 6.74 3.60 3.45
N PHE A 52 5.84 3.16 2.56
CA PHE A 52 4.98 4.09 1.82
C PHE A 52 4.02 4.84 2.75
N PHE A 53 3.50 4.17 3.77
CA PHE A 53 2.64 4.81 4.76
C PHE A 53 3.39 5.89 5.55
N GLU A 54 4.62 5.62 5.98
CA GLU A 54 5.50 6.58 6.67
C GLU A 54 5.90 7.75 5.76
N ALA A 55 6.12 7.48 4.47
CA ALA A 55 6.35 8.50 3.43
C ALA A 55 5.10 9.33 3.11
N LYS A 56 3.95 9.04 3.75
CA LYS A 56 2.64 9.65 3.51
C LYS A 56 2.08 9.40 2.11
N ASP A 57 2.65 8.46 1.36
CA ASP A 57 2.06 7.95 0.14
C ASP A 57 1.03 6.86 0.48
N PHE A 58 -0.10 7.34 0.97
CA PHE A 58 -1.19 6.46 1.41
C PHE A 58 -1.84 5.69 0.26
N ASN A 59 -1.75 6.19 -0.98
CA ASN A 59 -2.32 5.50 -2.13
C ASN A 59 -1.44 4.31 -2.53
N ALA A 60 -0.12 4.49 -2.59
CA ALA A 60 0.82 3.39 -2.82
C ALA A 60 0.73 2.35 -1.70
N ALA A 61 0.72 2.78 -0.44
CA ALA A 61 0.54 1.89 0.71
C ALA A 61 -0.75 1.07 0.60
N ALA A 62 -1.88 1.71 0.30
CA ALA A 62 -3.17 1.03 0.17
C ALA A 62 -3.19 0.00 -0.98
N ARG A 63 -2.46 0.24 -2.07
CA ARG A 63 -2.35 -0.72 -3.18
C ARG A 63 -1.66 -2.01 -2.75
N ILE A 64 -0.52 -1.90 -2.06
CA ILE A 64 0.22 -3.06 -1.55
C ILE A 64 -0.60 -3.80 -0.50
N LEU A 65 -1.19 -3.06 0.45
CA LEU A 65 -1.94 -3.64 1.57
C LEU A 65 -3.20 -4.37 1.10
N ARG A 66 -3.85 -3.89 0.04
CA ARG A 66 -4.97 -4.60 -0.56
C ARG A 66 -4.54 -5.98 -1.06
N GLY A 67 -3.43 -6.08 -1.78
CA GLY A 67 -2.90 -7.37 -2.24
C GLY A 67 -2.58 -8.31 -1.07
N LEU A 68 -2.03 -7.79 0.03
CA LEU A 68 -1.77 -8.60 1.24
C LEU A 68 -3.06 -9.13 1.88
N VAL A 69 -4.09 -8.29 1.94
CA VAL A 69 -5.39 -8.64 2.53
C VAL A 69 -6.18 -9.62 1.65
N ASP A 70 -6.02 -9.50 0.32
CA ASP A 70 -6.66 -10.41 -0.64
C ASP A 70 -5.97 -11.79 -0.64
N ASP A 71 -4.64 -11.83 -0.50
CA ASP A 71 -3.85 -13.06 -0.41
C ASP A 71 -4.10 -13.84 0.89
N ASP A 72 -4.11 -13.14 2.02
CA ASP A 72 -4.45 -13.71 3.32
C ASP A 72 -5.35 -12.74 4.13
N PRO A 73 -6.67 -13.02 4.20
CA PRO A 73 -7.60 -12.19 4.96
C PRO A 73 -7.48 -12.31 6.48
N GLN A 74 -6.67 -13.25 6.99
CA GLN A 74 -6.60 -13.56 8.41
C GLN A 74 -5.91 -12.51 9.28
N PRO A 75 -4.75 -11.94 8.89
CA PRO A 75 -4.02 -11.00 9.72
C PRO A 75 -4.77 -9.66 9.82
N VAL A 76 -4.99 -9.19 11.05
CA VAL A 76 -5.67 -7.93 11.32
C VAL A 76 -4.79 -6.72 10.97
N ALA A 77 -3.47 -6.83 11.17
CA ALA A 77 -2.53 -5.72 11.01
C ALA A 77 -2.51 -5.11 9.58
N PRO A 78 -2.43 -5.88 8.47
CA PRO A 78 -2.57 -5.36 7.11
C PRO A 78 -3.89 -4.63 6.86
N ARG A 79 -5.00 -5.17 7.38
CA ARG A 79 -6.32 -4.57 7.22
C ARG A 79 -6.47 -3.26 7.99
N LEU A 80 -5.93 -3.18 9.21
CA LEU A 80 -5.88 -1.94 9.99
C LEU A 80 -5.02 -0.87 9.32
N LEU A 81 -3.84 -1.24 8.81
CA LEU A 81 -2.99 -0.29 8.11
C LEU A 81 -3.64 0.17 6.80
N LEU A 82 -4.35 -0.72 6.09
CA LEU A 82 -5.12 -0.39 4.89
C LEU A 82 -6.22 0.63 5.20
N ALA A 83 -6.98 0.41 6.28
CA ALA A 83 -7.99 1.34 6.75
C ALA A 83 -7.40 2.72 7.07
N ARG A 84 -6.26 2.77 7.77
CA ARG A 84 -5.55 4.02 8.06
C ARG A 84 -5.09 4.72 6.77
N ALA A 85 -4.56 3.97 5.81
CA ALA A 85 -4.14 4.52 4.52
C ALA A 85 -5.33 5.13 3.76
N TYR A 86 -6.48 4.45 3.76
CA TYR A 86 -7.71 5.01 3.20
C TYR A 86 -8.21 6.25 3.95
N TYR A 87 -8.10 6.26 5.29
CA TYR A 87 -8.48 7.43 6.09
C TYR A 87 -7.64 8.66 5.72
N HIS A 88 -6.31 8.50 5.65
CA HIS A 88 -5.41 9.61 5.34
C HIS A 88 -5.49 10.07 3.88
N SER A 89 -5.82 9.19 2.94
CA SER A 89 -6.12 9.53 1.53
C SER A 89 -7.56 10.01 1.29
N ALA A 90 -8.33 10.30 2.35
CA ALA A 90 -9.73 10.75 2.30
C ALA A 90 -10.73 9.78 1.64
N GLN A 91 -10.34 8.51 1.46
CA GLN A 91 -11.19 7.44 0.95
C GLN A 91 -12.05 6.84 2.08
N LEU A 92 -12.83 7.69 2.77
CA LEU A 92 -13.47 7.38 4.05
C LEU A 92 -14.42 6.18 3.99
N ARG A 93 -15.13 5.98 2.87
CA ARG A 93 -16.04 4.84 2.69
C ARG A 93 -15.30 3.50 2.62
N ARG A 94 -14.10 3.49 2.03
CA ARG A 94 -13.23 2.31 1.99
C ARG A 94 -12.63 2.05 3.36
N ALA A 95 -12.17 3.09 4.06
CA ALA A 95 -11.68 2.97 5.43
C ALA A 95 -12.73 2.35 6.36
N GLU A 96 -13.97 2.85 6.30
CA GLU A 96 -15.10 2.33 7.08
C GLU A 96 -15.37 0.84 6.81
N ALA A 97 -15.33 0.41 5.54
CA ALA A 97 -15.55 -0.99 5.17
C ALA A 97 -14.48 -1.90 5.77
N GLU A 98 -13.20 -1.53 5.67
CA GLU A 98 -12.10 -2.32 6.25
C GLU A 98 -12.19 -2.38 7.78
N LEU A 99 -12.55 -1.26 8.44
CA LEU A 99 -12.70 -1.21 9.90
C LEU A 99 -13.87 -2.07 10.39
N ARG A 100 -14.99 -2.08 9.67
CA ARG A 100 -16.09 -3.01 9.98
C ARG A 100 -15.67 -4.46 9.81
N ALA A 101 -14.95 -4.79 8.73
CA ALA A 101 -14.45 -6.15 8.53
C ALA A 101 -13.46 -6.59 9.64
N VAL A 102 -12.66 -5.67 10.19
CA VAL A 102 -11.86 -5.94 11.40
C VAL A 102 -12.77 -6.24 12.58
N LEU A 103 -13.77 -5.40 12.86
CA LEU A 103 -14.66 -5.54 14.01
C LEU A 103 -15.62 -6.74 13.92
N ASP A 104 -16.00 -7.16 12.72
CA ASP A 104 -16.79 -8.37 12.50
C ASP A 104 -16.01 -9.63 12.91
N ARG A 105 -14.67 -9.57 12.82
CA ARG A 105 -13.77 -10.66 13.21
C ARG A 105 -13.31 -10.55 14.66
N ASP A 106 -12.91 -9.36 15.07
CA ASP A 106 -12.47 -9.04 16.42
C ASP A 106 -13.25 -7.83 16.96
N PRO A 107 -14.40 -8.09 17.62
CA PRO A 107 -15.24 -7.03 18.18
C PRO A 107 -14.61 -6.28 19.36
N VAL A 108 -13.46 -6.71 19.88
CA VAL A 108 -12.78 -6.05 21.01
C VAL A 108 -11.53 -5.28 20.58
N GLU A 109 -11.28 -5.17 19.28
CA GLU A 109 -10.19 -4.37 18.72
C GLU A 109 -10.46 -2.86 18.95
N SER A 110 -9.93 -2.36 20.06
CA SER A 110 -10.17 -1.00 20.55
C SER A 110 -9.72 0.07 19.56
N TYR A 111 -8.62 -0.18 18.84
CA TYR A 111 -8.09 0.74 17.85
C TYR A 111 -8.98 0.82 16.60
N ALA A 112 -9.61 -0.30 16.20
CA ALA A 112 -10.58 -0.30 15.09
C ALA A 112 -11.82 0.53 15.43
N HIS A 113 -12.34 0.42 16.67
CA HIS A 113 -13.44 1.26 17.14
C HIS A 113 -13.07 2.75 17.13
N LEU A 114 -11.86 3.11 17.61
CA LEU A 114 -11.37 4.49 17.60
C LEU A 114 -11.30 5.05 16.17
N MET A 115 -10.68 4.28 15.26
CA MET A 115 -10.53 4.67 13.86
C MET A 115 -11.87 4.75 13.13
N LEU A 116 -12.82 3.86 13.43
CA LEU A 116 -14.16 3.88 12.84
C LEU A 116 -14.92 5.12 13.31
N GLY A 117 -14.85 5.45 14.60
CA GLY A 117 -15.39 6.69 15.15
C GLY A 117 -14.88 7.92 14.41
N ARG A 118 -13.56 8.10 14.33
CA ARG A 118 -12.92 9.23 13.61
C ARG A 118 -13.29 9.27 12.12
N THR A 119 -13.40 8.11 11.49
CA THR A 119 -13.80 8.00 10.08
C THR A 119 -15.24 8.48 9.88
N LEU A 120 -16.16 8.05 10.76
CA LEU A 120 -17.57 8.45 10.73
C LEU A 120 -17.76 9.95 11.02
N GLU A 121 -16.96 10.55 11.92
CA GLU A 121 -16.96 12.00 12.15
C GLU A 121 -16.61 12.78 10.88
N ARG A 122 -15.54 12.38 10.18
CA ARG A 122 -15.15 13.02 8.92
C ARG A 122 -16.16 12.82 7.79
N GLN A 123 -17.00 11.79 7.88
CA GLN A 123 -18.14 11.59 6.98
C GLN A 123 -19.38 12.42 7.38
N GLY A 124 -19.36 13.13 8.52
CA GLY A 124 -20.50 13.89 9.04
C GLY A 124 -21.52 13.06 9.83
N ARG A 125 -21.19 11.81 10.19
CA ARG A 125 -22.08 10.87 10.90
C ARG A 125 -21.80 10.84 12.40
N ALA A 126 -21.89 12.00 13.03
CA ALA A 126 -21.48 12.20 14.43
C ALA A 126 -22.22 11.29 15.43
N ALA A 127 -23.51 11.01 15.20
CA ALA A 127 -24.29 10.14 16.09
C ALA A 127 -23.76 8.70 16.12
N GLU A 128 -23.40 8.15 14.97
CA GLU A 128 -22.82 6.81 14.87
C GLU A 128 -21.38 6.77 15.39
N ALA A 129 -20.61 7.82 15.10
CA ALA A 129 -19.26 7.98 15.62
C ALA A 129 -19.22 7.96 17.16
N ALA A 130 -20.13 8.69 17.81
CA ALA A 130 -20.22 8.73 19.26
C ALA A 130 -20.46 7.36 19.90
N GLY A 131 -21.12 6.44 19.20
CA GLY A 131 -21.24 5.05 19.62
C GLY A 131 -19.89 4.34 19.62
N GLN A 132 -19.17 4.42 18.50
CA GLN A 132 -17.88 3.76 18.31
C GLN A 132 -16.79 4.31 19.24
N LEU A 133 -16.74 5.63 19.42
CA LEU A 133 -15.77 6.28 20.31
C LEU A 133 -16.00 5.91 21.79
N ARG A 134 -17.26 5.75 22.22
CA ARG A 134 -17.57 5.27 23.57
C ARG A 134 -17.08 3.83 23.79
N ILE A 135 -17.26 2.96 22.80
CA ILE A 135 -16.76 1.58 22.87
C ILE A 135 -15.23 1.60 22.91
N ALA A 136 -14.58 2.38 22.04
CA ALA A 136 -13.13 2.53 22.02
C ALA A 136 -12.58 2.98 23.38
N ALA A 137 -13.20 3.98 24.01
CA ALA A 137 -12.84 4.44 25.35
C ALA A 137 -13.04 3.35 26.42
N ALA A 138 -14.16 2.62 26.36
CA ALA A 138 -14.41 1.52 27.29
C ALA A 138 -13.40 0.36 27.16
N LEU A 139 -12.82 0.19 25.98
CA LEU A 139 -11.78 -0.82 25.70
C LEU A 139 -10.34 -0.29 25.91
N GLY A 140 -10.16 0.96 26.34
CA GLY A 140 -8.84 1.53 26.67
C GLY A 140 -8.09 2.18 25.50
N ALA A 141 -8.78 2.58 24.42
CA ALA A 141 -8.18 3.33 23.30
C ALA A 141 -8.01 4.84 23.58
N ASP A 142 -8.29 5.29 24.80
CA ASP A 142 -8.16 6.66 25.27
C ASP A 142 -6.72 7.10 25.59
N GLY A 143 -5.77 6.15 25.62
CA GLY A 143 -4.35 6.39 25.93
C GLY A 143 -3.35 6.28 24.77
N VAL A 144 -3.81 6.16 23.51
CA VAL A 144 -2.94 6.00 22.30
C VAL A 144 -2.76 7.26 21.47
#